data_AF-A0A2D5P9U0-F1
#
_entry.id   AF-A0A2D5P9U0-F1
#
_cell.length_a   1.000
_cell.length_b   1.000
_cell.length_c   1.000
_cell.angle_alpha   90.00
_cell.angle_beta   90.00
_cell.angle_gamma   90.00
#
_symmetry.space_group_name_H-M   'P 1'
#
loop_
_entity.id
_entity.type
_entity.pdbx_description
1 polymer ?
#
loop_
_entity_poly.entity_id
_entity_poly.type
_entity_poly.pdbx_seq_one_letter_code
_entity_poly.pdbx_strand_id
1 'polypeptide(L)'
;MLFYLSPGKGPFASVRSFLLLRRIAATLLIGAAVPLMHLALTQLNPLLVSISAGLLAGLLALLTNHHQRWRLPPLRHWPALVVFSGSMMIVLPYLLALLLQADLAAAGSLQSVPLLAAVAVTVTLTGACSGALIIRQYGIWQSINQALLISLPLTALGCGYALGHQHPPADGYRPGVILALAYNGTIAQWLVFRLLQRRHSTTTVRRSSSPLRSMTTTSCLPVSSKR
;
A
#
# COMPACT_ATOMS: atom_id res chain seq x y z
N MET A 1 -2.49 -19.32 -11.28
CA MET A 1 -2.93 -20.51 -10.53
C MET A 1 -2.93 -20.21 -9.03
N LEU A 2 -3.98 -19.54 -8.54
CA LEU A 2 -4.21 -19.35 -7.11
C LEU A 2 -5.47 -20.15 -6.79
N PHE A 3 -5.38 -21.07 -5.82
CA PHE A 3 -6.46 -21.93 -5.37
C PHE A 3 -7.73 -21.12 -5.08
N TYR A 4 -8.67 -21.15 -6.01
CA TYR A 4 -10.07 -20.86 -5.75
C TYR A 4 -10.61 -22.09 -5.02
N LEU A 5 -10.40 -22.13 -3.69
CA LEU A 5 -11.03 -23.11 -2.82
C LEU A 5 -12.54 -22.92 -2.98
N SER A 6 -13.13 -23.77 -3.84
CA SER A 6 -14.58 -23.92 -3.95
C SER A 6 -15.11 -24.15 -2.54
N PRO A 7 -16.10 -23.38 -2.07
CA PRO A 7 -16.68 -23.56 -0.75
C PRO A 7 -17.45 -24.88 -0.73
N GLY A 8 -16.71 -25.97 -0.52
CA GLY A 8 -17.26 -27.28 -0.22
C GLY A 8 -18.10 -27.17 1.04
N LYS A 9 -19.25 -27.86 1.02
CA LYS A 9 -20.26 -27.92 2.08
C LYS A 9 -19.68 -28.57 3.35
N GLY A 10 -18.75 -27.90 4.02
CA GLY A 10 -18.30 -28.26 5.36
C GLY A 10 -19.30 -27.75 6.40
N PRO A 11 -19.36 -28.37 7.59
CA PRO A 11 -20.33 -28.07 8.65
C PRO A 11 -20.10 -26.72 9.35
N PHE A 12 -19.34 -25.81 8.74
CA PHE A 12 -19.04 -24.50 9.30
C PHE A 12 -20.24 -23.57 9.12
N ALA A 13 -20.92 -23.39 10.24
CA ALA A 13 -21.95 -22.40 10.48
C ALA A 13 -21.60 -21.03 9.85
N SER A 14 -22.46 -20.60 8.93
CA SER A 14 -22.66 -19.23 8.45
C SER A 14 -21.43 -18.50 7.89
N VAL A 15 -21.51 -18.10 6.63
CA VAL A 15 -20.60 -17.15 5.95
C VAL A 15 -20.31 -15.91 6.81
N ARG A 16 -21.26 -15.48 7.67
CA ARG A 16 -21.07 -14.34 8.60
C ARG A 16 -19.99 -14.60 9.66
N SER A 17 -19.90 -15.80 10.22
CA SER A 17 -18.92 -16.14 11.27
C SER A 17 -17.50 -16.10 10.72
N PHE A 18 -17.29 -16.62 9.51
CA PHE A 18 -16.00 -16.54 8.83
C PHE A 18 -15.57 -15.10 8.52
N LEU A 19 -16.53 -14.24 8.16
CA LEU A 19 -16.26 -12.81 7.94
C LEU A 19 -15.89 -12.09 9.24
N LEU A 20 -16.58 -12.37 10.34
CA LEU A 20 -16.27 -11.79 11.66
C LEU A 20 -14.88 -12.21 12.13
N LEU A 21 -14.55 -13.51 12.06
CA LEU A 21 -13.24 -14.02 12.44
C LEU A 21 -12.11 -13.34 11.66
N ARG A 22 -12.29 -13.15 10.35
CA ARG A 22 -11.30 -12.43 9.51
C ARG A 22 -11.16 -10.95 9.88
N ARG A 23 -12.25 -10.27 10.25
CA ARG A 23 -12.20 -8.86 10.67
C ARG A 23 -11.46 -8.73 11.99
N ILE A 24 -11.78 -9.58 12.97
CA ILE A 24 -11.09 -9.61 14.26
C ILE A 24 -9.60 -9.91 14.06
N ALA A 25 -9.26 -10.92 13.26
CA ALA A 25 -7.86 -11.23 12.95
C ALA A 25 -7.14 -10.04 12.29
N ALA A 26 -7.77 -9.34 11.34
CA ALA A 26 -7.18 -8.15 10.72
C ALA A 26 -6.93 -7.03 11.74
N THR A 27 -7.89 -6.75 12.62
CA THR A 27 -7.74 -5.74 13.67
C THR A 27 -6.64 -6.12 14.66
N LEU A 28 -6.58 -7.38 15.08
CA LEU A 28 -5.53 -7.88 15.98
C LEU A 28 -4.14 -7.78 15.34
N LEU A 29 -4.02 -8.12 14.06
CA LEU A 29 -2.75 -8.01 13.33
C LEU A 29 -2.31 -6.54 13.17
N ILE A 30 -3.25 -5.63 12.91
CA ILE A 30 -2.96 -4.19 12.88
C ILE A 30 -2.54 -3.69 14.28
N GLY A 31 -3.24 -4.11 15.33
CA GLY A 31 -2.92 -3.75 16.71
C GLY A 31 -1.55 -4.29 17.17
N ALA A 32 -1.15 -5.46 16.69
CA ALA A 32 0.15 -6.06 17.00
C ALA A 32 1.33 -5.39 16.30
N ALA A 33 1.11 -4.62 15.22
CA ALA A 33 2.19 -3.97 14.48
C ALA A 33 2.94 -2.92 15.33
N VAL A 34 2.23 -2.14 16.14
CA VAL A 34 2.82 -1.09 17.00
C VAL A 34 3.78 -1.68 18.06
N PRO A 35 3.38 -2.64 18.92
CA PRO A 35 4.28 -3.19 19.93
C PRO A 35 5.45 -3.97 19.31
N LEU A 36 5.23 -4.64 18.18
CA LEU A 36 6.34 -5.30 17.45
C LEU A 36 7.32 -4.29 16.88
N MET A 37 6.84 -3.16 16.37
CA MET A 37 7.72 -2.09 15.90
C MET A 37 8.50 -1.46 17.05
N HIS A 38 7.86 -1.23 18.20
CA HIS A 38 8.55 -0.79 19.41
C HIS A 38 9.66 -1.77 19.83
N LEU A 39 9.39 -3.08 19.80
CA LEU A 39 10.39 -4.10 20.08
C LEU A 39 11.56 -4.05 19.10
N ALA A 40 11.30 -3.88 17.79
CA ALA A 40 12.36 -3.73 16.79
C ALA A 40 13.22 -2.48 17.02
N LEU A 41 12.59 -1.35 17.40
CA LEU A 41 13.28 -0.09 17.67
C LEU A 41 14.20 -0.13 18.90
N THR A 42 14.05 -1.12 19.81
CA THR A 42 14.96 -1.28 20.95
C THR A 42 16.38 -1.71 20.55
N GLN A 43 16.55 -2.37 19.40
CA GLN A 43 17.84 -2.90 18.95
C GLN A 43 18.29 -2.36 17.58
N LEU A 44 17.36 -1.81 16.80
CA LEU A 44 17.62 -1.38 15.44
C LEU A 44 17.43 0.13 15.28
N ASN A 45 18.23 0.71 14.40
CA ASN A 45 18.05 2.08 13.98
C ASN A 45 16.65 2.25 13.35
N PRO A 46 15.86 3.29 13.70
CA PRO A 46 14.56 3.55 13.11
C PRO A 46 14.58 3.61 11.57
N LEU A 47 15.66 4.12 10.98
CA LEU A 47 15.84 4.14 9.54
C LEU A 47 15.90 2.71 8.96
N LEU A 48 16.62 1.81 9.61
CA LEU A 48 16.75 0.44 9.15
C LEU A 48 15.43 -0.32 9.28
N VAL A 49 14.68 -0.12 10.37
CA VAL A 49 13.34 -0.72 10.54
C VAL A 49 12.37 -0.24 9.47
N SER A 50 12.40 1.05 9.11
CA SER A 50 11.56 1.59 8.05
C SER A 50 11.95 1.06 6.67
N ILE A 51 13.25 1.15 6.33
CA ILE A 51 13.71 0.83 4.97
C ILE A 51 13.58 -0.66 4.68
N SER A 52 13.83 -1.50 5.69
CA SER A 52 13.66 -2.96 5.57
C SER A 52 12.20 -3.37 5.32
N ALA A 53 11.22 -2.69 5.92
CA ALA A 53 9.81 -2.91 5.60
C ALA A 53 9.53 -2.58 4.13
N GLY A 54 10.05 -1.45 3.62
CA GLY A 54 9.98 -1.10 2.19
C GLY A 54 10.69 -2.10 1.27
N LEU A 55 11.79 -2.69 1.73
CA LEU A 55 12.55 -3.71 0.99
C LEU A 55 11.78 -5.03 0.88
N LEU A 56 11.31 -5.56 2.01
CA LEU A 56 10.43 -6.74 2.04
C LEU A 56 9.20 -6.50 1.16
N ALA A 57 8.70 -5.26 1.17
CA ALA A 57 7.59 -4.85 0.36
C ALA A 57 7.82 -4.87 -1.13
N GLY A 58 8.96 -4.33 -1.58
CA GLY A 58 9.38 -4.43 -2.96
C GLY A 58 9.63 -5.89 -3.37
N LEU A 59 10.23 -6.72 -2.52
CA LEU A 59 10.50 -8.12 -2.82
C LEU A 59 9.21 -8.92 -3.01
N LEU A 60 8.22 -8.70 -2.13
CA LEU A 60 6.91 -9.33 -2.27
C LEU A 60 6.17 -8.84 -3.53
N ALA A 61 6.29 -7.55 -3.86
CA ALA A 61 5.76 -6.98 -5.09
C ALA A 61 6.43 -7.59 -6.33
N LEU A 62 7.75 -7.82 -6.28
CA LEU A 62 8.50 -8.47 -7.35
C LEU A 62 8.04 -9.93 -7.54
N LEU A 63 7.92 -10.70 -6.46
CA LEU A 63 7.44 -12.07 -6.50
C LEU A 63 6.01 -12.17 -7.04
N THR A 64 5.13 -11.29 -6.59
CA THR A 64 3.73 -11.27 -7.07
C THR A 64 3.65 -10.82 -8.53
N ASN A 65 4.44 -9.83 -8.95
CA ASN A 65 4.51 -9.40 -10.35
C ASN A 65 5.05 -10.52 -11.25
N HIS A 66 6.11 -11.20 -10.81
CA HIS A 66 6.69 -12.36 -11.50
C HIS A 66 5.66 -13.49 -11.65
N HIS A 67 4.96 -13.84 -10.57
CA HIS A 67 3.95 -14.91 -10.58
C HIS A 67 2.73 -14.56 -11.44
N GLN A 68 2.30 -13.29 -11.45
CA GLN A 68 1.14 -12.85 -12.23
C GLN A 68 1.48 -12.47 -13.68
N ARG A 69 2.78 -12.37 -14.02
CA ARG A 69 3.28 -11.92 -15.32
C ARG A 69 2.65 -10.61 -15.78
N TRP A 70 2.48 -9.64 -14.87
CA TRP A 70 1.89 -8.36 -15.25
C TRP A 70 2.84 -7.58 -16.17
N ARG A 71 2.26 -6.94 -17.19
CA ARG A 71 3.02 -6.08 -18.10
C ARG A 71 3.48 -4.83 -17.37
N LEU A 72 4.72 -4.42 -17.61
CA LEU A 72 5.27 -3.19 -17.07
C LEU A 72 4.54 -1.98 -17.66
N PRO A 73 4.38 -0.88 -16.89
CA PRO A 73 3.71 0.31 -17.38
C PRO A 73 4.59 0.99 -18.43
N PRO A 74 4.00 1.62 -19.45
CA PRO A 74 4.75 2.35 -20.47
C PRO A 74 5.52 3.50 -19.81
N LEU A 75 6.70 3.82 -20.37
CA LEU A 75 7.65 4.80 -19.83
C LEU A 75 7.04 6.16 -19.49
N ARG A 76 5.97 6.56 -20.19
CA ARG A 76 5.23 7.81 -19.94
C ARG A 76 4.65 7.92 -18.51
N HIS A 77 4.34 6.82 -17.83
CA HIS A 77 3.77 6.83 -16.47
C HIS A 77 4.82 6.70 -15.36
N TRP A 78 6.09 6.47 -15.70
CA TRP A 78 7.16 6.31 -14.72
C TRP A 78 7.36 7.51 -13.78
N PRO A 79 7.35 8.78 -14.24
CA PRO A 79 7.53 9.90 -13.31
C PRO A 79 6.42 9.96 -12.25
N ALA A 80 5.17 9.69 -12.63
CA ALA A 80 4.05 9.63 -11.68
C ALA A 80 4.21 8.45 -10.69
N LEU A 81 4.72 7.30 -11.13
CA LEU A 81 5.02 6.16 -10.27
C LEU A 81 6.18 6.45 -9.30
N VAL A 82 7.22 7.15 -9.75
CA VAL A 82 8.36 7.55 -8.90
C VAL A 82 7.90 8.52 -7.82
N VAL A 83 7.09 9.53 -8.17
CA VAL A 83 6.54 10.48 -7.21
C VAL A 83 5.62 9.77 -6.21
N PHE A 84 4.73 8.90 -6.69
CA PHE A 84 3.84 8.13 -5.84
C PHE A 84 4.62 7.21 -4.89
N SER A 85 5.58 6.45 -5.41
CA SER A 85 6.41 5.53 -4.63
C SER A 85 7.29 6.28 -3.61
N GLY A 86 7.96 7.36 -4.03
CA GLY A 86 8.78 8.19 -3.16
C GLY A 86 7.98 8.82 -2.03
N SER A 87 6.77 9.31 -2.32
CA SER A 87 5.90 9.88 -1.29
C SER A 87 5.54 8.86 -0.19
N MET A 88 5.22 7.62 -0.57
CA MET A 88 4.83 6.57 0.39
C MET A 88 6.01 6.07 1.24
N MET A 89 7.21 5.98 0.65
CA MET A 89 8.39 5.47 1.32
C MET A 89 9.05 6.51 2.24
N ILE A 90 9.06 7.78 1.84
CA ILE A 90 9.70 8.83 2.63
C ILE A 90 8.73 9.32 3.69
N VAL A 91 7.52 9.73 3.29
CA VAL A 91 6.69 10.54 4.18
C VAL A 91 6.17 9.75 5.37
N LEU A 92 5.53 8.61 5.12
CA LEU A 92 4.80 7.89 6.17
C LEU A 92 5.74 7.38 7.28
N PRO A 93 6.81 6.61 6.98
CA PRO A 93 7.64 6.08 8.04
C PRO A 93 8.59 7.12 8.63
N TYR A 94 9.03 8.14 7.86
CA TYR A 94 9.85 9.22 8.40
C TYR A 94 9.05 10.11 9.35
N LEU A 95 7.81 10.48 8.99
CA LEU A 95 6.92 11.17 9.92
C LEU A 95 6.64 10.31 11.15
N LEU A 96 6.36 9.02 10.97
CA LEU A 96 6.06 8.14 12.10
C LEU A 96 7.26 8.02 13.04
N ALA A 97 8.47 7.90 12.50
CA ALA A 97 9.70 7.90 13.28
C ALA A 97 9.90 9.24 14.02
N LEU A 98 9.68 10.37 13.34
CA LEU A 98 9.76 11.70 13.96
C LEU A 98 8.69 11.92 15.03
N LEU A 99 7.46 11.45 14.82
CA LEU A 99 6.37 11.53 15.80
C LEU A 99 6.69 10.69 17.04
N LEU A 100 7.19 9.46 16.85
CA LEU A 100 7.64 8.61 17.94
C LEU A 100 8.81 9.23 18.71
N GLN A 101 9.72 9.94 18.03
CA GLN A 101 10.81 10.68 18.69
C GLN A 101 10.32 11.94 19.39
N ALA A 102 9.33 12.63 18.83
CA ALA A 102 8.78 13.87 19.38
C ALA A 102 8.01 13.66 20.69
N ASP A 103 7.27 12.54 20.83
CA ASP A 103 6.63 12.17 22.10
C ASP A 103 7.66 11.89 23.22
N LEU A 104 8.86 11.41 22.87
CA LEU A 104 9.98 11.29 23.82
C LEU A 104 10.72 12.62 24.08
N ALA A 105 10.62 13.59 23.16
CA ALA A 105 11.36 14.85 23.19
C ALA A 105 10.50 16.07 23.61
N ALA A 106 9.30 15.85 24.14
CA ALA A 106 8.29 16.85 24.47
C ALA A 106 8.66 17.87 25.59
N ALA A 107 9.93 18.24 25.74
CA ALA A 107 10.41 19.20 26.74
C ALA A 107 11.02 20.50 26.16
N GLY A 108 11.13 20.73 24.84
CA GLY A 108 11.94 21.88 24.38
C GLY A 108 11.58 22.67 23.12
N SER A 109 10.99 22.10 22.05
CA SER A 109 10.94 22.82 20.77
C SER A 109 9.82 22.33 19.84
N LEU A 110 8.64 22.95 19.95
CA LEU A 110 7.43 22.61 19.18
C LEU A 110 7.36 23.28 17.78
N GLN A 111 8.27 24.18 17.43
CA GLN A 111 8.11 25.02 16.23
C GLN A 111 8.40 24.32 14.89
N SER A 112 9.26 23.29 14.86
CA SER A 112 9.64 22.59 13.63
C SER A 112 8.66 21.49 13.20
N VAL A 113 7.92 20.92 14.14
CA VAL A 113 6.94 19.84 13.92
C VAL A 113 5.84 20.20 12.90
N PRO A 114 5.16 21.36 12.98
CA PRO A 114 4.09 21.69 12.03
C PRO A 114 4.59 21.89 10.61
N LEU A 115 5.82 22.41 10.41
CA LEU A 115 6.41 22.57 9.09
C LEU A 115 6.68 21.20 8.43
N LEU A 116 7.29 20.28 9.17
CA LEU A 116 7.53 18.91 8.73
C LEU A 116 6.22 18.17 8.40
N ALA A 117 5.19 18.35 9.25
CA ALA A 117 3.87 17.80 9.01
C ALA A 117 3.23 18.37 7.73
N ALA A 118 3.35 19.69 7.48
CA ALA A 118 2.82 20.31 6.27
C ALA A 118 3.54 19.81 4.99
N VAL A 119 4.88 19.72 5.01
CA VAL A 119 5.66 19.16 3.90
C VAL A 119 5.26 17.71 3.64
N ALA A 120 5.09 16.92 4.70
CA ALA A 120 4.65 15.55 4.57
C ALA A 120 3.24 15.42 3.96
N VAL A 121 2.28 16.21 4.43
CA VAL A 121 0.90 16.21 3.90
C VAL A 121 0.91 16.57 2.42
N THR A 122 1.64 17.61 2.03
CA THR A 122 1.73 18.03 0.62
C THR A 122 2.33 16.93 -0.26
N VAL A 123 3.46 16.33 0.14
CA VAL A 123 4.08 15.23 -0.60
C VAL A 123 3.15 14.01 -0.70
N THR A 124 2.43 13.69 0.39
CA THR A 124 1.45 12.58 0.40
C THR A 124 0.28 12.84 -0.54
N LEU A 125 -0.25 14.06 -0.56
CA LEU A 125 -1.34 14.45 -1.45
C LEU A 125 -0.91 14.42 -2.91
N THR A 126 0.27 14.95 -3.24
CA THR A 126 0.81 14.89 -4.61
C THR A 126 1.01 13.46 -5.07
N GLY A 127 1.52 12.60 -4.20
CA GLY A 127 1.60 11.16 -4.44
C GLY A 127 0.23 10.55 -4.70
N ALA A 128 -0.73 10.76 -3.80
CA ALA A 128 -2.08 10.22 -3.91
C ALA A 128 -2.80 10.66 -5.19
N CYS A 129 -2.69 11.94 -5.56
CA CYS A 129 -3.24 12.48 -6.81
C CYS A 129 -2.62 11.83 -8.04
N SER A 130 -1.29 11.64 -8.05
CA SER A 130 -0.57 10.97 -9.14
C SER A 130 -0.99 9.50 -9.25
N GLY A 131 -1.11 8.81 -8.11
CA GLY A 131 -1.58 7.43 -8.04
C GLY A 131 -3.01 7.26 -8.55
N ALA A 132 -3.91 8.19 -8.23
CA ALA A 132 -5.32 8.14 -8.64
C ALA A 132 -5.50 8.08 -10.17
N LEU A 133 -4.62 8.72 -10.94
CA LEU A 133 -4.65 8.66 -12.41
C LEU A 133 -4.27 7.27 -12.93
N ILE A 134 -3.22 6.66 -12.36
CA ILE A 134 -2.71 5.34 -12.76
C ILE A 134 -3.71 4.24 -12.40
N ILE A 135 -4.32 4.37 -11.22
CA ILE A 135 -5.34 3.46 -10.69
C ILE A 135 -6.50 3.26 -11.68
N ARG A 136 -6.91 4.31 -12.39
CA ARG A 136 -8.02 4.25 -13.36
C ARG A 136 -7.70 3.37 -14.58
N GLN A 137 -6.43 3.25 -14.95
CA GLN A 137 -6.00 2.53 -16.15
C GLN A 137 -5.60 1.08 -15.86
N TYR A 138 -4.79 0.87 -14.82
CA TYR A 138 -4.18 -0.43 -14.51
C TYR A 138 -4.85 -1.15 -13.33
N GLY A 139 -5.79 -0.49 -12.66
CA GLY A 139 -6.37 -0.97 -11.41
C GLY A 139 -5.48 -0.64 -10.22
N ILE A 140 -6.09 -0.62 -9.03
CA ILE A 140 -5.39 -0.23 -7.80
C ILE A 140 -4.19 -1.13 -7.54
N TRP A 141 -4.36 -2.43 -7.78
CA TRP A 141 -3.36 -3.40 -7.43
C TRP A 141 -2.10 -3.35 -8.26
N GLN A 142 -2.25 -3.37 -9.58
CA GLN A 142 -1.11 -3.32 -10.47
C GLN A 142 -0.30 -2.04 -10.22
N SER A 143 -0.99 -0.92 -9.96
CA SER A 143 -0.37 0.37 -9.64
C SER A 143 0.47 0.31 -8.36
N ILE A 144 -0.06 -0.26 -7.27
CA ILE A 144 0.68 -0.39 -5.99
C ILE A 144 1.90 -1.29 -6.14
N ASN A 145 1.75 -2.46 -6.78
CA ASN A 145 2.88 -3.38 -6.98
C ASN A 145 3.97 -2.78 -7.86
N GLN A 146 3.60 -2.05 -8.92
CA GLN A 146 4.57 -1.37 -9.77
C GLN A 146 5.30 -0.25 -9.01
N ALA A 147 4.58 0.52 -8.17
CA ALA A 147 5.19 1.52 -7.32
C ALA A 147 6.20 0.92 -6.32
N LEU A 148 5.86 -0.21 -5.70
CA LEU A 148 6.72 -0.95 -4.78
C LEU A 148 7.97 -1.51 -5.48
N LEU A 149 7.80 -2.02 -6.70
CA LEU A 149 8.89 -2.54 -7.51
C LEU A 149 9.86 -1.42 -7.92
N ILE A 150 9.35 -0.23 -8.23
CA ILE A 150 10.16 0.95 -8.54
C ILE A 150 10.90 1.47 -7.30
N SER A 151 10.32 1.35 -6.09
CA SER A 151 11.06 1.70 -4.85
C SER A 151 12.11 0.68 -4.45
N LEU A 152 12.05 -0.57 -4.92
CA LEU A 152 12.96 -1.64 -4.52
C LEU A 152 14.45 -1.27 -4.60
N PRO A 153 14.98 -0.67 -5.69
CA PRO A 153 16.39 -0.26 -5.73
C PRO A 153 16.71 0.81 -4.67
N LEU A 154 15.80 1.75 -4.44
CA LEU A 154 15.99 2.81 -3.45
C LEU A 154 15.99 2.25 -2.02
N THR A 155 15.07 1.34 -1.71
CA THR A 155 15.01 0.69 -0.40
C THR A 155 16.17 -0.29 -0.20
N ALA A 156 16.64 -0.97 -1.24
CA ALA A 156 17.83 -1.80 -1.18
C ALA A 156 19.09 -0.97 -0.88
N LEU A 157 19.28 0.15 -1.57
CA LEU A 157 20.39 1.08 -1.32
C LEU A 157 20.31 1.68 0.08
N GLY A 158 19.13 2.14 0.51
CA GLY A 158 18.92 2.67 1.86
C GLY A 158 19.17 1.61 2.94
N CYS A 159 18.81 0.35 2.69
CA CYS A 159 19.06 -0.76 3.61
C CYS A 159 20.57 -1.02 3.72
N GLY A 160 21.28 -1.07 2.59
CA GLY A 160 22.74 -1.21 2.58
C GLY A 160 23.46 -0.07 3.29
N TYR A 161 23.01 1.18 3.05
CA TYR A 161 23.54 2.36 3.74
C TYR A 161 23.31 2.29 5.25
N ALA A 162 22.08 1.94 5.67
CA ALA A 162 21.72 1.85 7.07
C ALA A 162 22.46 0.71 7.79
N LEU A 163 22.64 -0.44 7.13
CA LEU A 163 23.46 -1.55 7.64
C LEU A 163 24.92 -1.15 7.82
N GLY A 164 25.49 -0.38 6.89
CA GLY A 164 26.87 0.09 7.00
C GLY A 164 27.11 1.08 8.15
N HIS A 165 26.07 1.82 8.55
CA HIS A 165 26.14 2.78 9.66
C HIS A 165 25.64 2.19 11.00
N GLN A 166 25.09 0.98 10.99
CA GLN A 166 24.60 0.35 12.20
C GLN A 166 25.75 -0.36 12.92
N HIS A 167 26.04 0.09 14.14
CA HIS A 167 26.93 -0.65 15.03
C HIS A 167 26.23 -1.95 15.44
N PRO A 168 26.80 -3.13 15.12
CA PRO A 168 26.19 -4.39 15.48
C PRO A 168 26.14 -4.52 17.02
N PRO A 169 25.02 -4.98 17.59
CA PRO A 169 24.95 -5.25 19.03
C PRO A 169 25.94 -6.37 19.38
N ALA A 170 26.66 -6.22 20.51
CA ALA A 170 27.67 -7.18 20.96
C ALA A 170 27.11 -8.60 21.13
N ASP A 171 25.84 -8.71 21.54
CA ASP A 171 25.15 -9.99 21.79
C ASP A 171 24.46 -10.57 20.54
N GLY A 172 24.64 -9.95 19.37
CA GLY A 172 23.93 -10.30 18.15
C GLY A 172 22.46 -9.88 18.14
N TYR A 173 21.78 -10.10 17.01
CA TYR A 173 20.37 -9.75 16.85
C TYR A 173 19.47 -10.81 17.50
N ARG A 174 18.58 -10.38 18.40
CA ARG A 174 17.61 -11.31 19.00
C ARG A 174 16.65 -11.82 17.90
N PRO A 175 16.30 -13.11 17.87
CA PRO A 175 15.42 -13.66 16.85
C PRO A 175 14.04 -12.98 16.82
N GLY A 176 13.56 -12.48 17.97
CA GLY A 176 12.32 -11.71 18.07
C GLY A 176 12.32 -10.41 17.25
N VAL A 177 13.48 -9.76 17.09
CA VAL A 177 13.62 -8.54 16.29
C VAL A 177 13.54 -8.85 14.79
N ILE A 178 14.18 -9.94 14.36
CA ILE A 178 14.10 -10.41 12.97
C ILE A 178 12.66 -10.82 12.63
N LEU A 179 11.97 -11.48 13.56
CA LEU A 179 10.57 -11.86 13.39
C LEU A 179 9.65 -10.64 13.33
N ALA A 180 9.90 -9.62 14.16
CA ALA A 180 9.15 -8.36 14.13
C ALA A 180 9.33 -7.60 12.81
N LEU A 181 10.55 -7.57 12.28
CA LEU A 181 10.86 -7.02 10.95
C LEU A 181 10.10 -7.75 9.84
N ALA A 182 10.21 -9.08 9.80
CA ALA A 182 9.54 -9.91 8.82
C ALA A 182 8.01 -9.75 8.90
N TYR A 183 7.47 -9.71 10.12
CA TYR A 183 6.06 -9.47 10.39
C TYR A 183 5.61 -8.12 9.83
N ASN A 184 6.34 -7.04 10.15
CA ASN A 184 5.95 -5.69 9.80
C ASN A 184 5.94 -5.49 8.27
N GLY A 185 6.95 -6.01 7.57
CA GLY A 185 6.97 -5.98 6.09
C GLY A 185 5.84 -6.81 5.48
N THR A 186 5.71 -8.07 5.90
CA THR A 186 4.84 -9.03 5.19
C THR A 186 3.36 -8.84 5.51
N ILE A 187 3.01 -8.66 6.78
CA ILE A 187 1.62 -8.68 7.23
C ILE A 187 0.91 -7.36 6.90
N ALA A 188 1.58 -6.21 7.05
CA ALA A 188 1.00 -4.92 6.71
C ALA A 188 0.58 -4.88 5.23
N GLN A 189 1.46 -5.32 4.32
CA GLN A 189 1.13 -5.40 2.91
C GLN A 189 0.07 -6.45 2.57
N TRP A 190 0.12 -7.63 3.21
CA TRP A 190 -0.84 -8.69 2.91
C TRP A 190 -2.25 -8.37 3.43
N LEU A 191 -2.37 -7.62 4.52
CA LEU A 191 -3.66 -7.15 5.02
C LEU A 191 -4.25 -6.06 4.14
N VAL A 192 -3.46 -5.05 3.79
CA VAL A 192 -3.82 -4.08 2.75
C VAL A 192 -4.27 -4.85 1.51
N PHE A 193 -3.59 -5.97 1.20
CA PHE A 193 -3.94 -6.76 0.05
C PHE A 193 -5.35 -7.31 0.04
N ARG A 194 -5.69 -8.01 1.12
CA ARG A 194 -6.97 -8.71 1.25
C ARG A 194 -8.13 -7.73 1.45
N LEU A 195 -7.87 -6.60 2.09
CA LEU A 195 -8.88 -5.57 2.34
C LEU A 195 -9.28 -4.85 1.05
N LEU A 196 -8.31 -4.50 0.19
CA LEU A 196 -8.60 -3.80 -1.07
C LEU A 196 -9.25 -4.68 -2.14
N GLN A 197 -8.87 -5.97 -2.25
CA GLN A 197 -9.49 -6.85 -3.26
C GLN A 197 -11.01 -6.96 -3.13
N ARG A 198 -11.52 -7.00 -1.89
CA ARG A 198 -12.97 -7.17 -1.64
C ARG A 198 -13.81 -5.99 -2.13
N ARG A 199 -13.24 -4.78 -2.20
CA ARG A 199 -13.98 -3.57 -2.57
C ARG A 199 -14.23 -3.48 -4.08
N HIS A 200 -13.41 -4.14 -4.89
CA HIS A 200 -13.55 -4.15 -6.34
C HIS A 200 -14.56 -5.18 -6.84
N SER A 201 -14.69 -6.33 -6.19
CA SER A 201 -15.64 -7.37 -6.61
C SER A 201 -17.11 -6.94 -6.49
N THR A 202 -17.43 -5.98 -5.62
CA THR A 202 -18.81 -5.51 -5.37
C THR A 202 -19.25 -4.37 -6.27
N THR A 203 -18.34 -3.65 -6.92
CA THR A 203 -18.68 -2.44 -7.70
C THR A 203 -18.90 -2.72 -9.19
N THR A 204 -18.41 -3.85 -9.73
CA THR A 204 -18.52 -4.16 -11.16
C THR A 204 -19.92 -4.60 -11.60
N VAL A 205 -20.79 -5.04 -10.67
CA VAL A 205 -22.10 -5.61 -11.04
C VAL A 205 -23.20 -4.54 -11.25
N ARG A 206 -23.00 -3.29 -10.84
CA ARG A 206 -24.09 -2.28 -10.80
C ARG A 206 -24.06 -1.21 -11.89
N ARG A 207 -23.40 -1.44 -13.02
CA ARG A 207 -23.33 -0.45 -14.13
C ARG A 207 -23.85 -0.93 -15.49
N SER A 208 -24.43 -2.14 -15.57
CA SER A 208 -24.86 -2.76 -16.83
C SER A 208 -26.39 -2.88 -16.99
N SER A 209 -27.19 -2.16 -16.21
CA SER A 209 -28.66 -2.25 -16.33
C SER A 209 -29.35 -0.90 -16.15
N SER A 210 -28.78 0.16 -16.73
CA SER A 210 -29.64 1.22 -17.24
C SER A 210 -29.98 0.82 -18.66
N PRO A 211 -31.19 0.28 -18.94
CA PRO A 211 -31.62 0.11 -20.32
C PRO A 211 -31.48 1.48 -20.98
N LEU A 212 -30.79 1.54 -22.11
CA LEU A 212 -30.85 2.68 -23.00
C LEU A 212 -32.34 2.99 -23.17
N ARG A 213 -32.76 4.08 -22.52
CA ARG A 213 -34.02 4.73 -22.80
C ARG A 213 -33.89 5.11 -24.27
N SER A 214 -34.57 4.35 -25.12
CA SER A 214 -34.85 4.67 -26.51
C SER A 214 -35.47 6.06 -26.53
N MET A 215 -34.61 7.07 -26.62
CA MET A 215 -35.03 8.42 -26.94
C MET A 215 -35.17 8.43 -28.45
N THR A 216 -36.31 7.90 -28.88
CA THR A 216 -36.86 8.06 -30.21
C THR A 216 -37.10 9.56 -30.40
N THR A 217 -36.11 10.30 -30.86
CA THR A 217 -36.30 11.63 -31.42
C THR A 217 -36.92 11.45 -32.80
N THR A 218 -38.21 11.18 -32.79
CA THR A 218 -39.11 11.48 -33.89
C THR A 218 -39.15 12.99 -34.04
N SER A 219 -38.45 13.54 -35.02
CA SER A 219 -38.79 14.85 -35.57
C SER A 219 -38.45 14.90 -37.04
N CYS A 220 -39.50 14.73 -37.84
CA CYS A 220 -39.54 14.94 -39.27
C CYS A 220 -39.16 16.38 -39.60
N LEU A 221 -38.22 16.59 -40.52
CA LEU A 221 -38.11 17.84 -41.26
C LEU A 221 -38.35 17.54 -42.74
N PRO A 222 -39.33 18.22 -43.39
CA PRO A 222 -39.57 18.07 -44.81
C PRO A 222 -38.50 18.84 -45.60
N VAL A 223 -37.82 18.14 -46.49
CA VAL A 223 -36.99 18.74 -47.55
C VAL A 223 -37.95 19.41 -48.55
N SER A 224 -38.06 20.73 -48.44
CA SER A 224 -38.76 21.58 -49.40
C SER A 224 -37.86 21.79 -50.62
N SER A 225 -38.23 21.14 -51.72
CA SER A 225 -37.70 21.38 -53.05
C SER A 225 -38.14 22.77 -53.53
N LYS A 226 -37.17 23.63 -53.85
CA LYS A 226 -37.40 24.78 -54.73
C LYS A 226 -36.25 24.92 -55.73
N ARG A 227 -36.61 24.60 -56.98
CA ARG A 227 -36.11 25.06 -58.29
C ARG A 227 -34.71 24.62 -58.71
#